data_AF-A0A7J4DWA5-F1
#
_entry.id   AF-A0A7J4DWA5-F1
#
_cell.length_a   1.000
_cell.length_b   1.000
_cell.length_c   1.000
_cell.angle_alpha   90.00
_cell.angle_beta   90.00
_cell.angle_gamma   90.00
#
_symmetry.space_group_name_H-M   'P 1'
#
loop_
_entity.id
_entity.type
_entity.pdbx_description
1 polymer ?
#
loop_
_entity_poly.entity_id
_entity_poly.type
_entity_poly.pdbx_seq_one_letter_code
_entity_poly.pdbx_strand_id
1 'polypeptide(L)'
;MKKAVKVRWWGHACIEIVYAGKRLMIDPHDGGSLGVGWNPPPSGPDFVLVTHEHYDHNAIEKVATSNTKVYREHVGKISLPPFEVEGVKVPHDEWGGKLRGEVVA
;
A
#
# COMPACT_ATOMS: atom_id res chain seq x y z
N MET A 1 26.88 -4.54 9.59
CA MET A 1 26.58 -4.11 8.21
C MET A 1 25.34 -3.22 8.22
N LYS A 2 25.35 -2.05 7.57
CA LYS A 2 24.15 -1.22 7.44
C LYS A 2 23.15 -1.94 6.53
N LYS A 3 21.91 -2.11 6.99
CA LYS A 3 20.84 -2.68 6.15
C LYS A 3 20.37 -1.59 5.19
N ALA A 4 20.42 -1.86 3.89
CA ALA A 4 19.88 -0.95 2.88
C ALA A 4 18.34 -1.03 2.87
N VAL A 5 17.69 0.11 2.65
CA VAL A 5 16.27 0.18 2.29
C VAL A 5 16.18 0.13 0.77
N LYS A 6 15.30 -0.71 0.24
CA LYS A 6 14.97 -0.72 -1.19
C LYS A 6 13.53 -0.27 -1.35
N VAL A 7 13.32 0.73 -2.21
CA VAL A 7 11.98 1.18 -2.61
C VAL A 7 11.78 0.80 -4.07
N ARG A 8 10.62 0.22 -4.39
CA ARG A 8 10.20 -0.08 -5.76
C ARG A 8 8.85 0.60 -6.00
N TRP A 9 8.72 1.22 -7.16
CA TRP A 9 7.45 1.75 -7.64
C TRP A 9 6.90 0.80 -8.71
N TRP A 10 5.66 0.35 -8.54
CA TRP A 10 5.00 -0.62 -9.41
C TRP A 10 3.98 0.02 -10.36
N GLY A 11 3.90 1.35 -10.38
CA GLY A 11 2.89 2.11 -11.13
C GLY A 11 1.78 2.61 -10.20
N HIS A 12 1.07 3.64 -10.66
CA HIS A 12 0.02 4.32 -9.87
C HIS A 12 0.53 4.71 -8.46
N ALA A 13 -0.25 4.46 -7.42
CA ALA A 13 0.14 4.61 -6.02
C ALA A 13 0.85 3.37 -5.43
N CYS A 14 1.14 2.33 -6.22
CA CYS A 14 1.70 1.10 -5.69
C CYS A 14 3.20 1.20 -5.42
N ILE A 15 3.55 1.19 -4.14
CA ILE A 15 4.94 1.27 -3.67
C ILE A 15 5.26 0.06 -2.81
N GLU A 16 6.42 -0.56 -3.04
CA GLU A 16 6.98 -1.59 -2.17
C GLU A 16 8.25 -1.10 -1.48
N ILE A 17 8.28 -1.22 -0.16
CA ILE A 17 9.42 -0.94 0.70
C ILE A 17 9.96 -2.28 1.22
N VAL A 18 11.23 -2.55 0.94
CA VAL A 18 11.94 -3.74 1.43
C VAL A 18 13.04 -3.31 2.40
N TYR A 19 12.94 -3.77 3.64
CA TYR A 19 13.92 -3.49 4.68
C TYR A 19 14.04 -4.67 5.64
N ALA A 20 15.27 -4.98 6.04
CA ALA A 20 15.58 -6.05 6.99
C ALA A 20 14.92 -7.41 6.69
N GLY A 21 14.73 -7.75 5.41
CA GLY A 21 14.11 -9.01 4.97
C GLY A 21 12.57 -9.00 4.98
N LYS A 22 11.94 -7.84 5.23
CA LYS A 22 10.50 -7.66 5.21
C LYS A 22 10.05 -6.76 4.07
N ARG A 23 8.90 -7.08 3.49
CA ARG A 23 8.27 -6.36 2.37
C ARG A 23 6.96 -5.72 2.85
N LEU A 24 6.89 -4.40 2.77
CA LEU A 24 5.70 -3.59 2.99
C LEU A 24 5.23 -3.08 1.64
N MET A 25 3.99 -3.38 1.26
CA MET A 25 3.38 -2.89 0.03
C MET A 25 2.26 -1.91 0.37
N ILE A 26 2.18 -0.82 -0.39
CA ILE A 26 1.16 0.21 -0.27
C ILE A 26 0.37 0.21 -1.58
N ASP A 27 -0.95 0.25 -1.48
CA ASP A 27 -1.92 0.39 -2.59
C ASP A 27 -1.71 -0.55 -3.79
N PRO A 28 -1.87 -1.88 -3.60
CA PRO A 28 -1.75 -2.83 -4.70
C PRO A 28 -2.85 -2.62 -5.76
N HIS A 29 -2.48 -2.81 -7.03
CA HIS A 29 -3.38 -2.77 -8.17
C HIS A 29 -3.29 -4.07 -9.00
N ASP A 30 -4.25 -4.29 -9.89
CA ASP A 30 -4.23 -5.42 -10.82
C ASP A 30 -3.35 -5.17 -12.07
N GLY A 31 -2.93 -3.93 -12.29
CA GLY A 31 -2.11 -3.48 -13.42
C GLY A 31 -2.98 -3.19 -14.64
N GLY A 32 -3.66 -4.22 -15.14
CA GLY A 32 -4.42 -4.17 -16.38
C GLY A 32 -5.53 -3.11 -16.39
N SER A 33 -6.26 -2.94 -15.29
CA SER A 33 -7.33 -1.94 -15.22
C SER A 33 -6.82 -0.49 -15.24
N LEU A 34 -5.54 -0.27 -14.91
CA LEU A 34 -4.93 1.05 -14.82
C LEU A 34 -4.01 1.39 -16.00
N GLY A 35 -3.71 0.43 -16.87
CA GLY A 35 -2.77 0.63 -17.98
C GLY A 35 -1.31 0.85 -17.54
N VAL A 36 -0.96 0.52 -16.28
CA VAL A 36 0.40 0.65 -15.73
C VAL A 36 1.24 -0.62 -15.90
N GLY A 37 0.69 -1.62 -16.59
CA GLY A 37 1.28 -2.93 -16.86
C GLY A 37 0.19 -3.98 -17.04
N TRP A 38 0.58 -5.19 -17.46
CA TRP A 38 -0.37 -6.31 -17.61
C TRP A 38 -0.48 -7.21 -16.39
N ASN A 39 0.49 -7.12 -15.47
CA ASN A 39 0.60 -7.97 -14.30
C ASN A 39 0.48 -7.14 -13.02
N PRO A 40 -0.09 -7.71 -11.95
CA PRO A 40 -0.05 -7.09 -10.62
C PRO A 40 1.38 -7.05 -10.06
N PRO A 41 1.63 -6.25 -9.00
CA PRO A 41 2.86 -6.31 -8.23
C PRO A 41 3.15 -7.74 -7.71
N PRO A 42 4.42 -8.08 -7.37
CA PRO A 42 4.75 -9.42 -6.91
C PRO A 42 4.01 -9.80 -5.62
N SER A 43 3.41 -10.98 -5.61
CA SER A 43 2.68 -11.50 -4.46
C SER A 43 3.57 -11.80 -3.24
N GLY A 44 2.93 -12.03 -2.09
CA GLY A 44 3.56 -12.37 -0.81
C GLY A 44 4.34 -11.24 -0.14
N PRO A 45 3.89 -9.98 -0.12
CA PRO A 45 4.42 -9.02 0.85
C PRO A 45 4.06 -9.48 2.28
N ASP A 46 4.90 -9.14 3.26
CA ASP A 46 4.62 -9.41 4.67
C ASP A 46 3.45 -8.56 5.17
N PHE A 47 3.38 -7.32 4.68
CA PHE A 47 2.39 -6.32 5.07
C PHE A 47 1.83 -5.61 3.84
N VAL A 48 0.52 -5.35 3.84
CA VAL A 48 -0.14 -4.49 2.86
C VAL A 48 -0.86 -3.37 3.60
N LEU A 49 -0.63 -2.14 3.15
CA LEU A 49 -1.39 -0.95 3.54
C LEU A 49 -2.25 -0.53 2.36
N VAL A 50 -3.53 -0.25 2.62
CA VAL A 50 -4.45 0.33 1.65
C VAL A 50 -4.90 1.67 2.17
N THR A 51 -4.58 2.73 1.44
CA THR A 51 -4.89 4.11 1.82
C THR A 51 -6.38 4.40 1.79
N HIS A 52 -7.10 3.79 0.85
CA HIS A 52 -8.55 3.85 0.68
C HIS A 52 -9.07 2.80 -0.32
N GLU A 53 -10.39 2.63 -0.38
CA GLU A 53 -11.03 1.49 -1.06
C GLU A 53 -11.44 1.73 -2.53
N HIS A 54 -10.89 2.76 -3.19
CA HIS A 54 -11.08 2.86 -4.64
C HIS A 54 -10.38 1.70 -5.37
N TYR A 55 -10.94 1.32 -6.53
CA TYR A 55 -10.58 0.10 -7.25
C TYR A 55 -9.10 0.05 -7.68
N ASP A 56 -8.47 1.21 -7.81
CA ASP A 56 -7.10 1.41 -8.22
C ASP A 56 -6.08 1.29 -7.06
N HIS A 57 -6.54 1.07 -5.82
CA HIS A 57 -5.70 1.01 -4.62
C HIS A 57 -5.82 -0.30 -3.81
N ASN A 58 -6.88 -1.10 -4.01
CA ASN A 58 -7.25 -2.16 -3.06
C ASN A 58 -7.22 -3.59 -3.62
N ALA A 59 -6.44 -3.85 -4.68
CA ALA A 59 -6.33 -5.17 -5.34
C ALA A 59 -5.50 -6.18 -4.51
N ILE A 60 -5.83 -6.28 -3.22
CA ILE A 60 -5.15 -7.09 -2.21
C ILE A 60 -5.15 -8.56 -2.61
N GLU A 61 -6.24 -9.06 -3.18
CA GLU A 61 -6.39 -10.44 -3.63
C GLU A 61 -5.41 -10.84 -4.74
N LYS A 62 -4.79 -9.86 -5.43
CA LYS A 62 -3.76 -10.11 -6.43
C LYS A 62 -2.38 -10.35 -5.81
N VAL A 63 -2.14 -9.84 -4.61
CA VAL A 63 -0.81 -9.81 -3.99
C VAL A 63 -0.73 -10.58 -2.68
N ALA A 64 -1.82 -10.66 -1.90
CA ALA A 64 -1.80 -11.22 -0.56
C ALA A 64 -1.75 -12.75 -0.56
N THR A 65 -1.11 -13.29 0.47
CA THR A 65 -1.12 -14.71 0.80
C THR A 65 -1.76 -14.91 2.17
N SER A 66 -1.95 -16.16 2.61
CA SER A 66 -2.44 -16.46 3.97
C SER A 66 -1.56 -15.89 5.10
N ASN A 67 -0.30 -15.55 4.81
CA ASN A 67 0.64 -14.98 5.79
C ASN A 67 0.74 -13.45 5.72
N THR A 68 0.09 -12.81 4.73
CA THR A 68 0.13 -11.37 4.55
C THR A 68 -0.80 -10.69 5.56
N LYS A 69 -0.30 -9.71 6.32
CA LYS A 69 -1.16 -8.86 7.17
C LYS A 69 -1.60 -7.64 6.38
N VAL A 70 -2.91 -7.37 6.39
CA VAL A 70 -3.51 -6.29 5.61
C VAL A 70 -4.11 -5.26 6.56
N TYR A 71 -3.82 -3.99 6.30
CA TYR A 71 -4.36 -2.85 7.03
C TYR A 71 -5.01 -1.90 6.02
N ARG A 72 -6.32 -1.73 6.14
CA ARG A 72 -7.13 -0.85 5.29
C ARG A 72 -7.46 0.39 6.09
N GLU A 73 -7.18 1.57 5.54
CA GLU A 73 -7.57 2.87 6.09
C GLU A 73 -7.22 3.01 7.60
N HIS A 74 -6.06 2.49 8.01
CA HIS A 74 -5.69 2.42 9.42
C HIS A 74 -5.15 3.75 9.95
N VAL A 75 -5.95 4.45 10.75
CA VAL A 75 -5.52 5.70 11.40
C VAL A 75 -4.73 5.43 12.68
N GLY A 76 -3.63 6.16 12.86
CA GLY A 76 -2.78 6.09 14.04
C GLY A 76 -1.58 5.16 13.88
N LYS A 77 -0.88 4.92 14.99
CA LYS A 77 0.38 4.19 15.00
C LYS A 77 0.18 2.68 14.96
N ILE A 78 0.95 2.02 14.12
CA ILE A 78 1.05 0.58 14.05
C ILE A 78 2.49 0.10 13.99
N SER A 79 2.79 -0.94 14.77
CA SER A 79 4.08 -1.63 14.74
C SER A 79 4.01 -2.80 13.77
N LEU A 80 4.85 -2.75 12.73
CA LEU A 80 4.98 -3.78 11.69
C LEU A 80 6.46 -4.18 11.56
N PRO A 81 7.08 -4.83 12.56
CA PRO A 81 8.53 -4.99 12.63
C PRO A 81 9.13 -5.50 11.31
N PRO A 82 10.13 -4.80 10.72
CA PRO A 82 10.97 -3.74 11.30
C PRO A 82 10.42 -2.31 11.18
N PHE A 83 9.21 -2.13 10.67
CA PHE A 83 8.60 -0.82 10.40
C PHE A 83 7.79 -0.32 11.60
N GLU A 84 7.74 1.00 11.74
CA GLU A 84 6.71 1.72 12.48
C GLU A 84 6.01 2.61 11.46
N VAL A 85 4.68 2.56 11.44
CA VAL A 85 3.85 3.30 10.49
C VAL A 85 2.82 4.11 11.27
N GLU A 86 2.53 5.31 10.82
CA GLU A 86 1.46 6.15 11.34
C GLU A 86 0.56 6.55 10.18
N GLY A 87 -0.69 6.08 10.21
CA GLY A 87 -1.66 6.46 9.20
C GLY A 87 -2.35 7.77 9.58
N VAL A 88 -2.36 8.73 8.65
CA VAL A 88 -2.89 10.07 8.87
C VAL A 88 -4.10 10.29 7.97
N LYS A 89 -5.26 10.59 8.58
CA LYS A 89 -6.47 10.87 7.81
C LYS A 89 -6.34 12.23 7.10
N VAL A 90 -6.55 12.24 5.78
CA VAL A 90 -6.45 13.44 4.95
C VAL A 90 -7.56 13.48 3.90
N PRO A 91 -7.97 14.67 3.42
CA PRO A 91 -8.86 14.79 2.27
C PRO A 91 -8.30 14.13 1.00
N HIS A 92 -9.14 13.43 0.24
CA HIS A 92 -8.75 12.80 -1.04
C HIS A 92 -8.79 13.76 -2.23
N ASP A 93 -9.24 15.00 -2.01
CA ASP A 93 -9.38 16.01 -3.05
C ASP A 93 -9.09 17.41 -2.51
N GLU A 94 -8.86 18.35 -3.44
CA GLU A 94 -8.55 19.75 -3.16
C GLU A 94 -9.74 20.53 -2.54
N TRP A 95 -10.92 19.92 -2.46
CA TRP A 95 -12.15 20.51 -1.94
C TRP A 95 -12.48 20.02 -0.52
N GLY A 96 -11.49 19.50 0.19
CA GLY A 96 -11.65 19.03 1.57
C GLY A 96 -12.40 17.70 1.66
N GLY A 97 -12.29 16.86 0.62
CA GLY A 97 -12.88 15.52 0.60
C GLY A 97 -14.34 15.50 0.12
N LYS A 98 -14.86 16.63 -0.38
CA LYS A 98 -16.25 16.76 -0.80
C LYS A 98 -16.57 15.97 -2.07
N LEU A 99 -15.57 15.74 -2.92
CA LEU A 99 -15.76 15.06 -4.21
C LEU A 99 -15.40 13.58 -4.13
N ARG A 100 -14.43 13.21 -3.29
CA ARG A 100 -13.86 11.87 -3.26
C ARG A 100 -13.63 11.30 -1.85
N GLY A 101 -14.12 11.97 -0.81
CA GLY A 101 -14.01 11.51 0.57
C GLY A 101 -12.65 11.78 1.21
N GLU A 102 -12.33 11.02 2.25
CA GLU A 102 -11.06 11.05 2.96
C GLU A 102 -10.29 9.75 2.69
N VAL A 103 -8.96 9.82 2.77
CA VAL A 103 -8.07 8.66 2.73
C VAL A 103 -7.20 8.63 3.99
N VAL A 104 -6.44 7.57 4.14
CA VAL A 104 -5.38 7.46 5.15
C VAL A 104 -4.04 7.37 4.45
N ALA A 105 -3.23 8.42 4.58
CA ALA A 105 -1.86 8.49 4.06
C ALA A 105 -0.84 7.86 5.01
#